data_AF-A0A811P062-F1
#
_entry.id   AF-A0A811P062-F1
#
_cell.length_a   1.000
_cell.length_b   1.000
_cell.length_c   1.000
_cell.angle_alpha   90.00
_cell.angle_beta   90.00
_cell.angle_gamma   90.00
#
_symmetry.space_group_name_H-M   'P 1'
#
loop_
_entity.id
_entity.type
_entity.pdbx_description
1 polymer ?
#
loop_
_entity_poly.entity_id
_entity_poly.type
_entity_poly.pdbx_seq_one_letter_code
_entity_poly.pdbx_strand_id
1 'polypeptide(L)'
;MSAMSSCLQSVAEQDADAGDAQAEANLQLYNHFTNLVSSLPSSNGLGYSQLFLHGQGWHAYQGVMVGAMVAGACFSHPPDAADHPFHTLGPHECIPFLELQLYTSDRVPDLGKLQDPRLFATHVPFVALPRSVVATPGCKVVYVCRDPKDTFVSLWHFMNKLRANKGMEPLSVEFAAEQFCAGVSPRGPYWEHVLGYWRAHLARPEQVLLFRYEEMQRDPAAHVRRLAEFVGLPFGAGEDGTADATVRLCAFDRMNELRATKDGKMESVVGAVDNSFFFRRGVVGDWMNHLSPEIAQRIDAVTRSKFQGSGLISI
;
A
#
# COMPACT_ATOMS: atom_id res chain seq x y z
N MET A 1 -9.82 54.06 0.72
CA MET A 1 -10.25 52.66 0.89
C MET A 1 -10.67 51.96 -0.42
N SER A 2 -10.64 52.61 -1.60
CA SER A 2 -11.10 51.98 -2.86
C SER A 2 -10.02 51.16 -3.62
N ALA A 3 -8.74 51.53 -3.52
CA ALA A 3 -7.66 50.89 -4.31
C ALA A 3 -7.18 49.51 -3.79
N MET A 4 -7.30 49.22 -2.48
CA MET A 4 -6.91 47.91 -1.93
C MET A 4 -7.94 46.81 -2.19
N SER A 5 -9.22 47.18 -2.39
CA SER A 5 -10.30 46.21 -2.69
C SER A 5 -10.20 45.66 -4.11
N SER A 6 -9.80 46.49 -5.08
CA SER A 6 -9.67 46.07 -6.48
C SER A 6 -8.45 45.15 -6.70
N CYS A 7 -7.38 45.31 -5.93
CA CYS A 7 -6.19 44.46 -6.00
C CYS A 7 -6.45 43.08 -5.38
N LEU A 8 -7.21 43.00 -4.28
CA LEU A 8 -7.61 41.73 -3.68
C LEU A 8 -8.60 40.94 -4.55
N GLN A 9 -9.51 41.62 -5.26
CA GLN A 9 -10.39 40.98 -6.25
C GLN A 9 -9.61 40.47 -7.46
N SER A 10 -8.65 41.24 -7.99
CA SER A 10 -7.85 40.77 -9.15
C SER A 10 -6.92 39.60 -8.82
N VAL A 11 -6.38 39.55 -7.60
CA VAL A 11 -5.56 38.41 -7.13
C VAL A 11 -6.46 37.19 -6.89
N ALA A 12 -7.65 37.36 -6.31
CA ALA A 12 -8.60 36.27 -6.13
C ALA A 12 -9.16 35.72 -7.46
N GLU A 13 -9.39 36.59 -8.45
CA GLU A 13 -9.79 36.19 -9.80
C GLU A 13 -8.64 35.52 -10.55
N GLN A 14 -7.40 35.99 -10.40
CA GLN A 14 -6.21 35.33 -10.99
C GLN A 14 -5.90 33.97 -10.33
N ASP A 15 -6.10 33.84 -9.02
CA ASP A 15 -5.96 32.55 -8.30
C ASP A 15 -7.09 31.58 -8.64
N ALA A 16 -8.31 32.08 -8.89
CA ALA A 16 -9.43 31.27 -9.37
C ALA A 16 -9.21 30.79 -10.81
N ASP A 17 -8.75 31.68 -11.70
CA ASP A 17 -8.48 31.37 -13.11
C ASP A 17 -7.25 30.45 -13.25
N ALA A 18 -6.23 30.60 -12.39
CA ALA A 18 -5.12 29.67 -12.27
C ALA A 18 -5.55 28.31 -11.68
N GLY A 19 -6.50 28.30 -10.75
CA GLY A 19 -7.10 27.09 -10.19
C GLY A 19 -7.91 26.30 -11.22
N ASP A 20 -8.71 26.98 -12.03
CA ASP A 20 -9.52 26.39 -13.10
C ASP A 20 -8.65 25.90 -14.27
N ALA A 21 -7.61 26.65 -14.65
CA ALA A 21 -6.64 26.23 -15.65
C ALA A 21 -5.85 24.97 -15.22
N GLN A 22 -5.47 24.88 -13.94
CA GLN A 22 -4.81 23.69 -13.40
C GLN A 22 -5.75 22.49 -13.32
N ALA A 23 -7.03 22.70 -12.98
CA ALA A 23 -8.05 21.67 -12.94
C ALA A 23 -8.31 21.08 -14.34
N GLU A 24 -8.44 21.94 -15.36
CA GLU A 24 -8.61 21.55 -16.76
C GLU A 24 -7.37 20.80 -17.29
N ALA A 25 -6.15 21.28 -16.98
CA ALA A 25 -4.91 20.59 -17.34
C ALA A 25 -4.83 19.19 -16.68
N ASN A 26 -5.23 19.07 -15.41
CA ASN A 26 -5.27 17.79 -14.69
C ASN A 26 -6.29 16.83 -15.32
N LEU A 27 -7.46 17.33 -15.74
CA LEU A 27 -8.49 16.53 -16.41
C LEU A 27 -8.04 16.04 -17.78
N GLN A 28 -7.37 16.88 -18.57
CA GLN A 28 -6.80 16.49 -19.86
C GLN A 28 -5.69 15.44 -19.70
N LEU A 29 -4.82 15.60 -18.69
CA LEU A 29 -3.78 14.63 -18.35
C LEU A 29 -4.39 13.29 -17.92
N TYR A 30 -5.43 13.33 -17.09
CA TYR A 30 -6.19 12.16 -16.64
C TYR A 30 -6.83 11.42 -17.83
N ASN A 31 -7.50 12.13 -18.72
CA ASN A 31 -8.11 11.57 -19.92
C ASN A 31 -7.06 10.96 -20.85
N HIS A 32 -5.91 11.62 -21.01
CA HIS A 32 -4.79 11.09 -21.78
C HIS A 32 -4.29 9.75 -21.22
N PHE A 33 -4.03 9.68 -19.91
CA PHE A 33 -3.58 8.44 -19.27
C PHE A 33 -4.66 7.35 -19.26
N THR A 34 -5.93 7.70 -19.10
CA THR A 34 -7.06 6.75 -19.15
C THR A 34 -7.17 6.10 -20.53
N ASN A 35 -7.05 6.89 -21.60
CA ASN A 35 -7.04 6.39 -22.98
C ASN A 35 -5.81 5.52 -23.26
N LEU A 36 -4.65 5.91 -22.74
CA LEU A 36 -3.42 5.12 -22.85
C LEU A 36 -3.56 3.76 -22.15
N VAL A 37 -4.05 3.74 -20.91
CA VAL A 37 -4.26 2.50 -20.14
C VAL A 37 -5.26 1.58 -20.83
N SER A 38 -6.34 2.13 -21.39
CA SER A 38 -7.35 1.35 -22.12
C SER A 38 -6.83 0.70 -23.40
N SER A 39 -5.68 1.16 -23.93
CA SER A 39 -5.02 0.59 -25.10
C SER A 39 -4.02 -0.52 -24.79
N LEU A 40 -3.71 -0.76 -23.50
CA LEU A 40 -2.73 -1.75 -23.07
C LEU A 40 -3.26 -3.20 -23.20
N PRO A 41 -2.38 -4.19 -23.43
CA PRO A 41 -2.76 -5.60 -23.33
C PRO A 41 -3.41 -5.92 -21.99
N SER A 42 -4.51 -6.67 -22.04
CA SER A 42 -5.34 -6.95 -20.88
C SER A 42 -5.56 -8.44 -20.66
N SER A 43 -5.78 -8.85 -19.40
CA SER A 43 -6.12 -10.22 -19.04
C SER A 43 -7.20 -10.27 -17.96
N ASN A 44 -7.99 -11.36 -17.96
CA ASN A 44 -9.06 -11.59 -16.98
C ASN A 44 -8.53 -11.95 -15.58
N GLY A 45 -7.28 -12.43 -15.45
CA GLY A 45 -6.54 -12.62 -14.18
C GLY A 45 -7.32 -13.14 -12.97
N LEU A 46 -6.89 -12.73 -11.76
CA LEU A 46 -7.55 -13.08 -10.48
C LEU A 46 -8.63 -12.05 -10.06
N GLY A 47 -8.75 -10.94 -10.77
CA GLY A 47 -9.59 -9.79 -10.43
C GLY A 47 -10.93 -9.73 -11.17
N TYR A 48 -11.80 -8.84 -10.70
CA TYR A 48 -13.02 -8.44 -11.43
C TYR A 48 -12.82 -7.25 -12.34
N SER A 49 -11.80 -6.47 -12.05
CA SER A 49 -11.32 -5.43 -12.95
C SER A 49 -10.35 -6.09 -13.92
N GLN A 50 -10.48 -5.73 -15.19
CA GLN A 50 -9.53 -6.04 -16.23
C GLN A 50 -8.14 -5.59 -15.76
N LEU A 51 -7.18 -6.52 -15.67
CA LEU A 51 -5.81 -6.15 -15.37
C LEU A 51 -5.22 -5.54 -16.65
N PHE A 52 -4.39 -4.51 -16.51
CA PHE A 52 -3.66 -3.88 -17.61
C PHE A 52 -2.15 -4.05 -17.39
N LEU A 53 -1.43 -4.46 -18.43
CA LEU A 53 0.01 -4.66 -18.39
C LEU A 53 0.72 -3.34 -18.70
N HIS A 54 1.40 -2.75 -17.72
CA HIS A 54 2.22 -1.55 -17.91
C HIS A 54 3.66 -1.80 -17.42
N GLY A 55 4.64 -1.66 -18.32
CA GLY A 55 6.01 -2.08 -18.05
C GLY A 55 6.10 -3.60 -17.87
N GLN A 56 6.71 -4.04 -16.77
CA GLN A 56 6.86 -5.47 -16.43
C GLN A 56 5.79 -5.96 -15.41
N GLY A 57 4.72 -5.19 -15.17
CA GLY A 57 3.77 -5.40 -14.06
C GLY A 57 2.28 -5.25 -14.39
N TRP A 58 1.45 -6.00 -13.67
CA TRP A 58 0.01 -5.94 -13.43
C TRP A 58 -0.28 -5.25 -12.07
N HIS A 59 -1.55 -5.07 -11.62
CA HIS A 59 -1.88 -4.04 -10.61
C HIS A 59 -3.03 -4.28 -9.53
N ALA A 60 -2.75 -4.49 -8.20
CA ALA A 60 -3.46 -4.27 -6.88
C ALA A 60 -2.82 -4.99 -5.61
N TYR A 61 -2.83 -4.33 -4.42
CA TYR A 61 -2.68 -4.76 -2.98
C TYR A 61 -1.45 -5.41 -2.30
N GLN A 62 -0.95 -4.75 -1.23
CA GLN A 62 -0.57 -5.19 0.14
C GLN A 62 -0.18 -3.98 1.05
N GLY A 63 -1.00 -3.60 2.05
CA GLY A 63 -0.70 -2.45 2.92
C GLY A 63 -1.61 -2.32 4.14
N VAL A 64 -1.37 -3.12 5.18
CA VAL A 64 -2.09 -2.99 6.48
C VAL A 64 -1.13 -2.86 7.66
N MET A 65 0.08 -3.43 7.57
CA MET A 65 1.03 -3.45 8.70
C MET A 65 1.97 -2.24 8.74
N VAL A 66 2.40 -1.74 7.57
CA VAL A 66 3.29 -0.56 7.47
C VAL A 66 2.54 0.71 7.86
N GLY A 67 1.28 0.83 7.44
CA GLY A 67 0.47 1.99 7.77
C GLY A 67 0.30 2.17 9.28
N ALA A 68 0.03 1.07 10.00
CA ALA A 68 -0.09 1.11 11.45
C ALA A 68 1.22 1.52 12.15
N MET A 69 2.35 0.97 11.72
CA MET A 69 3.66 1.28 12.33
C MET A 69 4.12 2.71 12.02
N VAL A 70 3.79 3.25 10.85
CA VAL A 70 4.15 4.62 10.45
C VAL A 70 3.23 5.64 11.11
N ALA A 71 1.93 5.39 11.18
CA ALA A 71 0.99 6.23 11.91
C ALA A 71 1.38 6.42 13.38
N GLY A 72 1.64 5.33 14.11
CA GLY A 72 2.03 5.43 15.52
C GLY A 72 3.37 6.13 15.76
N ALA A 73 4.26 6.17 14.77
CA ALA A 73 5.53 6.90 14.83
C ALA A 73 5.42 8.36 14.35
N CYS A 74 4.48 8.67 13.46
CA CYS A 74 4.34 9.98 12.84
C CYS A 74 3.24 10.87 13.44
N PHE A 75 2.29 10.31 14.19
CA PHE A 75 1.30 11.10 14.90
C PHE A 75 1.89 11.66 16.20
N SER A 76 1.68 12.95 16.45
CA SER A 76 2.13 13.65 17.67
C SER A 76 1.46 13.17 18.97
N HIS A 77 0.71 12.06 18.93
CA HIS A 77 -0.02 11.50 20.05
C HIS A 77 0.74 10.27 20.57
N PRO A 78 1.03 10.18 21.88
CA PRO A 78 1.62 8.99 22.47
C PRO A 78 0.81 7.72 22.11
N PRO A 79 1.43 6.55 21.90
CA PRO A 79 0.72 5.31 21.55
C PRO A 79 -0.33 4.87 22.58
N ASP A 80 -0.19 5.31 23.82
CA ASP A 80 -1.12 5.02 24.94
C ASP A 80 -2.16 6.15 25.15
N ALA A 81 -2.18 7.18 24.31
CA ALA A 81 -3.12 8.30 24.42
C ALA A 81 -4.55 7.85 24.09
N ALA A 82 -5.51 8.22 24.95
CA ALA A 82 -6.91 7.81 24.80
C ALA A 82 -7.58 8.35 23.53
N ASP A 83 -7.06 9.45 22.98
CA ASP A 83 -7.50 10.11 21.75
C ASP A 83 -6.65 9.72 20.53
N HIS A 84 -5.77 8.70 20.65
CA HIS A 84 -4.97 8.25 19.52
C HIS A 84 -5.89 7.84 18.33
N PRO A 85 -5.64 8.33 17.10
CA PRO A 85 -6.55 8.13 15.95
C PRO A 85 -6.98 6.69 15.68
N PHE A 86 -6.10 5.71 15.92
CA PHE A 86 -6.43 4.29 15.77
C PHE A 86 -7.45 3.72 16.74
N HIS A 87 -7.90 4.47 17.73
CA HIS A 87 -9.07 4.06 18.53
C HIS A 87 -10.39 4.28 17.79
N THR A 88 -10.42 5.19 16.80
CA THR A 88 -11.65 5.61 16.11
C THR A 88 -11.60 5.43 14.60
N LEU A 89 -10.40 5.42 14.00
CA LEU A 89 -10.18 5.29 12.57
C LEU A 89 -9.46 3.98 12.22
N GLY A 90 -9.85 3.38 11.09
CA GLY A 90 -9.16 2.22 10.54
C GLY A 90 -7.80 2.61 9.93
N PRO A 91 -6.83 1.68 9.80
CA PRO A 91 -5.51 1.97 9.24
C PRO A 91 -5.55 2.63 7.85
N HIS A 92 -6.51 2.24 7.01
CA HIS A 92 -6.68 2.76 5.65
C HIS A 92 -7.37 4.13 5.59
N GLU A 93 -7.98 4.58 6.68
CA GLU A 93 -8.49 5.95 6.80
C GLU A 93 -7.38 6.90 7.26
N CYS A 94 -6.48 6.41 8.13
CA CYS A 94 -5.33 7.20 8.57
C CYS A 94 -4.27 7.36 7.48
N ILE A 95 -4.08 6.36 6.62
CA ILE A 95 -3.06 6.39 5.57
C ILE A 95 -3.72 5.96 4.25
N PRO A 96 -4.21 6.92 3.47
CA PRO A 96 -4.94 6.62 2.25
C PRO A 96 -4.00 6.13 1.14
N PHE A 97 -4.51 5.23 0.31
CA PHE A 97 -3.84 4.76 -0.90
C PHE A 97 -3.88 5.84 -1.99
N LEU A 98 -2.72 6.16 -2.56
CA LEU A 98 -2.61 7.08 -3.70
C LEU A 98 -3.54 6.64 -4.83
N GLU A 99 -3.36 5.44 -5.33
CA GLU A 99 -4.02 4.99 -6.56
C GLU A 99 -5.43 4.39 -6.37
N LEU A 100 -5.94 4.34 -5.12
CA LEU A 100 -7.23 3.72 -4.82
C LEU A 100 -8.23 4.66 -4.14
N GLN A 101 -7.75 5.53 -3.24
CA GLN A 101 -8.60 6.42 -2.45
C GLN A 101 -8.43 7.88 -2.84
N LEU A 102 -7.22 8.28 -3.22
CA LEU A 102 -6.90 9.67 -3.49
C LEU A 102 -7.15 10.04 -4.95
N TYR A 103 -6.61 9.27 -5.88
CA TYR A 103 -6.83 9.45 -7.31
C TYR A 103 -8.00 8.59 -7.75
N THR A 104 -9.18 9.20 -7.93
CA THR A 104 -10.39 8.55 -8.44
C THR A 104 -10.76 9.12 -9.80
N SER A 105 -11.63 8.43 -10.54
CA SER A 105 -11.90 8.78 -11.94
C SER A 105 -12.44 10.20 -12.17
N ASP A 106 -12.96 10.81 -11.11
CA ASP A 106 -13.58 12.12 -11.04
C ASP A 106 -12.80 13.12 -10.17
N ARG A 107 -11.68 12.71 -9.55
CA ARG A 107 -10.97 13.52 -8.58
C ARG A 107 -9.46 13.34 -8.66
N VAL A 108 -8.78 14.44 -8.98
CA VAL A 108 -7.34 14.62 -8.79
C VAL A 108 -7.14 15.48 -7.54
N PRO A 109 -6.62 14.92 -6.43
CA PRO A 109 -6.48 15.65 -5.19
C PRO A 109 -5.30 16.63 -5.27
N ASP A 110 -5.48 17.82 -4.71
CA ASP A 110 -4.39 18.77 -4.47
C ASP A 110 -3.61 18.33 -3.22
N LEU A 111 -2.56 17.54 -3.43
CA LEU A 111 -1.69 17.04 -2.36
C LEU A 111 -0.88 18.15 -1.69
N GLY A 112 -0.81 19.36 -2.27
CA GLY A 112 -0.13 20.52 -1.71
C GLY A 112 -0.87 21.16 -0.53
N LYS A 113 -2.18 20.92 -0.42
CA LYS A 113 -3.02 21.39 0.69
C LYS A 113 -2.97 20.48 1.93
N LEU A 114 -2.38 19.30 1.81
CA LEU A 114 -2.24 18.37 2.93
C LEU A 114 -1.08 18.82 3.83
N GLN A 115 -1.31 18.79 5.15
CA GLN A 115 -0.29 19.16 6.13
C GLN A 115 0.83 18.11 6.17
N ASP A 116 2.07 18.58 6.32
CA ASP A 116 3.22 17.70 6.54
C ASP A 116 3.32 17.31 8.04
N PRO A 117 3.80 16.08 8.35
CA PRO A 117 4.24 15.05 7.40
C PRO A 117 3.06 14.34 6.74
N ARG A 118 3.11 14.22 5.40
CA ARG A 118 2.10 13.48 4.63
C ARG A 118 2.45 12.01 4.57
N LEU A 119 1.45 11.17 4.85
CA LEU A 119 1.57 9.72 4.82
C LEU A 119 0.64 9.15 3.77
N PHE A 120 1.21 8.34 2.88
CA PHE A 120 0.45 7.66 1.84
C PHE A 120 0.89 6.21 1.74
N ALA A 121 -0.06 5.37 1.35
CA ALA A 121 0.22 4.01 0.94
C ALA A 121 0.12 3.88 -0.58
N THR A 122 0.81 2.91 -1.14
CA THR A 122 0.67 2.56 -2.56
C THR A 122 1.09 1.13 -2.79
N HIS A 123 0.55 0.54 -3.85
CA HIS A 123 1.03 -0.72 -4.38
C HIS A 123 1.72 -0.56 -5.72
N VAL A 124 1.87 0.66 -6.22
CA VAL A 124 2.51 0.89 -7.52
C VAL A 124 3.94 0.29 -7.51
N PRO A 125 4.33 -0.49 -8.55
CA PRO A 125 5.68 -1.02 -8.61
C PRO A 125 6.69 0.12 -8.65
N PHE A 126 7.86 -0.06 -8.02
CA PHE A 126 8.82 1.04 -7.81
C PHE A 126 9.15 1.82 -9.09
N VAL A 127 9.27 1.12 -10.23
CA VAL A 127 9.60 1.72 -11.54
C VAL A 127 8.50 2.62 -12.12
N ALA A 128 7.27 2.50 -11.62
CA ALA A 128 6.11 3.28 -12.05
C ALA A 128 5.70 4.36 -11.03
N LEU A 129 6.42 4.47 -9.91
CA LEU A 129 6.18 5.57 -8.97
C LEU A 129 6.45 6.93 -9.65
N PRO A 130 5.70 7.98 -9.30
CA PRO A 130 5.97 9.32 -9.79
C PRO A 130 7.43 9.70 -9.53
N ARG A 131 8.08 10.34 -10.50
CA ARG A 131 9.49 10.77 -10.37
C ARG A 131 9.70 11.68 -9.16
N SER A 132 8.67 12.42 -8.75
CA SER A 132 8.69 13.26 -7.56
C SER A 132 8.95 12.47 -6.28
N VAL A 133 8.52 11.20 -6.16
CA VAL A 133 8.79 10.37 -4.98
C VAL A 133 10.29 10.19 -4.77
N VAL A 134 11.03 9.94 -5.86
CA VAL A 134 12.48 9.75 -5.79
C VAL A 134 13.22 11.09 -5.78
N ALA A 135 12.72 12.11 -6.49
CA ALA A 135 13.38 13.40 -6.64
C ALA A 135 13.19 14.35 -5.46
N THR A 136 12.16 14.18 -4.63
CA THR A 136 11.86 15.06 -3.49
C THR A 136 12.79 14.75 -2.32
N PRO A 137 13.61 15.72 -1.87
CA PRO A 137 14.41 15.55 -0.66
C PRO A 137 13.52 15.25 0.55
N GLY A 138 13.90 14.26 1.36
CA GLY A 138 13.15 13.88 2.55
C GLY A 138 11.95 12.96 2.31
N CYS A 139 11.54 12.70 1.06
CA CYS A 139 10.53 11.68 0.79
C CYS A 139 11.13 10.28 1.04
N LYS A 140 10.53 9.54 1.98
CA LYS A 140 10.96 8.20 2.39
C LYS A 140 9.97 7.16 1.88
N VAL A 141 10.48 5.99 1.50
CA VAL A 141 9.68 4.84 1.06
C VAL A 141 9.96 3.66 1.98
N VAL A 142 8.91 3.07 2.54
CA VAL A 142 8.99 1.84 3.33
C VAL A 142 8.25 0.75 2.58
N TYR A 143 8.95 -0.34 2.27
CA TYR A 143 8.40 -1.49 1.55
C TYR A 143 8.42 -2.74 2.44
N VAL A 144 7.34 -3.51 2.43
CA VAL A 144 7.27 -4.82 3.08
C VAL A 144 7.08 -5.88 2.01
N CYS A 145 7.97 -6.86 1.98
CA CYS A 145 7.73 -8.11 1.28
C CYS A 145 7.38 -9.23 2.27
N ARG A 146 6.82 -10.32 1.74
CA ARG A 146 6.38 -11.48 2.51
C ARG A 146 6.68 -12.76 1.73
N ASP A 147 6.68 -13.92 2.37
CA ASP A 147 6.77 -15.19 1.64
C ASP A 147 5.71 -15.23 0.52
N PRO A 148 6.08 -15.62 -0.72
CA PRO A 148 5.18 -15.58 -1.87
C PRO A 148 4.00 -16.54 -1.73
N LYS A 149 4.15 -17.66 -1.02
CA LYS A 149 3.07 -18.65 -0.80
C LYS A 149 2.04 -18.08 0.16
N ASP A 150 2.49 -17.51 1.26
CA ASP A 150 1.64 -16.81 2.22
C ASP A 150 0.95 -15.58 1.62
N THR A 151 1.68 -14.84 0.77
CA THR A 151 1.14 -13.70 0.02
C THR A 151 0.05 -14.16 -0.94
N PHE A 152 0.29 -15.23 -1.70
CA PHE A 152 -0.68 -15.82 -2.60
C PHE A 152 -1.96 -16.23 -1.86
N VAL A 153 -1.85 -16.96 -0.75
CA VAL A 153 -2.99 -17.44 0.04
C VAL A 153 -3.79 -16.26 0.60
N SER A 154 -3.11 -15.23 1.10
CA SER A 154 -3.76 -14.01 1.55
C SER A 154 -4.52 -13.31 0.43
N LEU A 155 -3.90 -13.18 -0.76
CA LEU A 155 -4.52 -12.58 -1.93
C LEU A 155 -5.72 -13.40 -2.40
N TRP A 156 -5.59 -14.72 -2.51
CA TRP A 156 -6.66 -15.62 -2.93
C TRP A 156 -7.90 -15.50 -2.04
N HIS A 157 -7.74 -15.50 -0.72
CA HIS A 157 -8.84 -15.27 0.20
C HIS A 157 -9.46 -13.87 0.06
N PHE A 158 -8.63 -12.84 -0.04
CA PHE A 158 -9.11 -11.47 -0.20
C PHE A 158 -9.93 -11.31 -1.48
N MET A 159 -9.43 -11.86 -2.59
CA MET A 159 -10.16 -11.89 -3.85
C MET A 159 -11.47 -12.64 -3.67
N ASN A 160 -11.48 -13.85 -3.09
CA ASN A 160 -12.73 -14.60 -2.91
C ASN A 160 -13.76 -13.89 -2.01
N LYS A 161 -13.33 -13.10 -1.01
CA LYS A 161 -14.24 -12.25 -0.22
C LYS A 161 -14.85 -11.13 -1.08
N LEU A 162 -14.03 -10.41 -1.84
CA LEU A 162 -14.54 -9.46 -2.85
C LEU A 162 -15.48 -10.18 -3.80
N ARG A 163 -15.19 -11.45 -4.10
CA ARG A 163 -15.96 -12.22 -5.05
C ARG A 163 -17.38 -12.50 -4.61
N ALA A 164 -17.50 -13.01 -3.40
CA ALA A 164 -18.77 -13.24 -2.74
C ALA A 164 -19.62 -11.96 -2.66
N ASN A 165 -19.02 -10.81 -2.34
CA ASN A 165 -19.75 -9.53 -2.27
C ASN A 165 -20.37 -9.09 -3.61
N LYS A 166 -19.82 -9.54 -4.73
CA LYS A 166 -20.39 -9.29 -6.08
C LYS A 166 -21.25 -10.45 -6.59
N GLY A 167 -21.54 -11.44 -5.75
CA GLY A 167 -22.37 -12.59 -6.09
C GLY A 167 -21.76 -13.52 -7.14
N MET A 168 -20.42 -13.59 -7.25
CA MET A 168 -19.76 -14.49 -8.20
C MET A 168 -19.06 -15.64 -7.50
N GLU A 169 -18.94 -16.76 -8.23
CA GLU A 169 -18.31 -17.98 -7.75
C GLU A 169 -16.86 -17.77 -7.31
N PRO A 170 -16.40 -18.41 -6.23
CA PRO A 170 -15.02 -18.31 -5.76
C PRO A 170 -14.04 -18.90 -6.79
N LEU A 171 -12.82 -18.35 -6.83
CA LEU A 171 -11.72 -18.94 -7.60
C LEU A 171 -11.21 -20.19 -6.89
N SER A 172 -10.95 -21.26 -7.63
CA SER A 172 -10.20 -22.41 -7.10
C SER A 172 -8.76 -22.01 -6.81
N VAL A 173 -8.14 -22.69 -5.84
CA VAL A 173 -6.76 -22.40 -5.44
C VAL A 173 -5.78 -22.77 -6.56
N GLU A 174 -6.07 -23.82 -7.33
CA GLU A 174 -5.25 -24.31 -8.44
C GLU A 174 -5.16 -23.28 -9.56
N PHE A 175 -6.32 -22.80 -10.03
CA PHE A 175 -6.41 -21.76 -11.05
C PHE A 175 -5.75 -20.48 -10.55
N ALA A 176 -6.04 -20.09 -9.30
CA ALA A 176 -5.50 -18.87 -8.76
C ALA A 176 -3.97 -18.91 -8.67
N ALA A 177 -3.41 -20.04 -8.24
CA ALA A 177 -1.97 -20.24 -8.14
C ALA A 177 -1.29 -20.25 -9.51
N GLU A 178 -1.96 -20.78 -10.54
CA GLU A 178 -1.45 -20.77 -11.92
C GLU A 178 -1.31 -19.33 -12.43
N GLN A 179 -2.35 -18.53 -12.28
CA GLN A 179 -2.32 -17.12 -12.68
C GLN A 179 -1.28 -16.33 -11.89
N PHE A 180 -1.16 -16.57 -10.57
CA PHE A 180 -0.14 -15.93 -9.74
C PHE A 180 1.29 -16.28 -10.21
N CYS A 181 1.56 -17.56 -10.50
CA CYS A 181 2.86 -18.00 -11.03
C CYS A 181 3.17 -17.44 -12.42
N ALA A 182 2.15 -17.28 -13.27
CA ALA A 182 2.26 -16.61 -14.56
C ALA A 182 2.44 -15.07 -14.43
N GLY A 183 2.36 -14.54 -13.21
CA GLY A 183 2.43 -13.11 -12.92
C GLY A 183 1.13 -12.36 -13.21
N VAL A 184 0.07 -13.04 -13.63
CA VAL A 184 -1.25 -12.49 -13.97
C VAL A 184 -2.10 -12.38 -12.70
N SER A 185 -1.66 -11.52 -11.79
CA SER A 185 -2.36 -11.22 -10.55
C SER A 185 -2.47 -9.72 -10.35
N PRO A 186 -3.39 -9.26 -9.50
CA PRO A 186 -3.28 -7.91 -8.97
C PRO A 186 -1.86 -7.63 -8.43
N ARG A 187 -1.22 -6.56 -8.94
CA ARG A 187 0.13 -6.03 -8.68
C ARG A 187 1.24 -7.03 -9.04
N GLY A 188 0.87 -8.07 -9.77
CA GLY A 188 1.81 -9.04 -10.29
C GLY A 188 2.75 -8.42 -11.33
N PRO A 189 3.70 -9.18 -11.86
CA PRO A 189 4.26 -10.37 -11.24
C PRO A 189 4.87 -10.01 -9.88
N TYR A 190 4.52 -10.78 -8.85
CA TYR A 190 4.95 -10.55 -7.47
C TYR A 190 6.47 -10.38 -7.36
N TRP A 191 7.23 -11.25 -8.04
CA TRP A 191 8.68 -11.26 -7.97
C TRP A 191 9.32 -10.00 -8.55
N GLU A 192 8.83 -9.50 -9.69
CA GLU A 192 9.36 -8.25 -10.27
C GLU A 192 9.03 -7.05 -9.38
N HIS A 193 7.85 -7.09 -8.74
CA HIS A 193 7.45 -6.08 -7.77
C HIS A 193 8.45 -6.03 -6.60
N VAL A 194 8.72 -7.17 -5.95
CA VAL A 194 9.69 -7.25 -4.85
C VAL A 194 11.09 -6.85 -5.31
N LEU A 195 11.54 -7.34 -6.46
CA LEU A 195 12.88 -7.04 -6.99
C LEU A 195 13.06 -5.55 -7.30
N GLY A 196 12.02 -4.86 -7.77
CA GLY A 196 12.05 -3.42 -8.01
C GLY A 196 12.37 -2.64 -6.73
N TYR A 197 11.66 -2.95 -5.65
CA TYR A 197 11.88 -2.32 -4.34
C TYR A 197 13.18 -2.78 -3.68
N TRP A 198 13.58 -4.05 -3.85
CA TRP A 198 14.85 -4.57 -3.35
C TRP A 198 16.05 -3.85 -3.98
N ARG A 199 16.07 -3.70 -5.31
CA ARG A 199 17.12 -2.94 -6.01
C ARG A 199 17.13 -1.48 -5.57
N ALA A 200 15.96 -0.89 -5.35
CA ALA A 200 15.83 0.48 -4.87
C ALA A 200 16.38 0.65 -3.45
N HIS A 201 16.11 -0.30 -2.55
CA HIS A 201 16.66 -0.35 -1.20
C HIS A 201 18.18 -0.44 -1.21
N LEU A 202 18.76 -1.32 -2.04
CA LEU A 202 20.22 -1.44 -2.17
C LEU A 202 20.87 -0.17 -2.73
N ALA A 203 20.24 0.46 -3.72
CA ALA A 203 20.79 1.65 -4.37
C ALA A 203 20.65 2.92 -3.52
N ARG A 204 19.62 3.01 -2.68
CA ARG A 204 19.24 4.22 -1.92
C ARG A 204 18.76 3.85 -0.51
N PRO A 205 19.61 3.25 0.34
CA PRO A 205 19.20 2.75 1.66
C PRO A 205 18.70 3.86 2.60
N GLU A 206 19.14 5.11 2.41
CA GLU A 206 18.66 6.28 3.15
C GLU A 206 17.27 6.75 2.71
N GLN A 207 16.76 6.30 1.56
CA GLN A 207 15.48 6.73 1.00
C GLN A 207 14.45 5.60 0.92
N VAL A 208 14.91 4.37 0.75
CA VAL A 208 14.05 3.19 0.59
C VAL A 208 14.45 2.15 1.63
N LEU A 209 13.55 1.85 2.57
CA LEU A 209 13.71 0.80 3.57
C LEU A 209 12.87 -0.41 3.17
N LEU A 210 13.47 -1.59 3.18
CA LEU A 210 12.76 -2.85 2.97
C LEU A 210 12.72 -3.67 4.27
N PHE A 211 11.54 -4.16 4.58
CA PHE A 211 11.28 -5.12 5.65
C PHE A 211 10.71 -6.41 5.10
N ARG A 212 10.93 -7.51 5.85
CA ARG A 212 10.24 -8.79 5.63
C ARG A 212 9.19 -8.99 6.70
N TYR A 213 7.98 -9.34 6.30
CA TYR A 213 6.86 -9.59 7.21
C TYR A 213 7.21 -10.62 8.29
N GLU A 214 7.92 -11.67 7.92
CA GLU A 214 8.33 -12.77 8.81
C GLU A 214 9.32 -12.30 9.88
N GLU A 215 10.21 -11.36 9.54
CA GLU A 215 11.17 -10.77 10.47
C GLU A 215 10.45 -9.79 11.42
N MET A 216 9.50 -9.01 10.89
CA MET A 216 8.66 -8.12 11.71
C MET A 216 7.81 -8.90 12.71
N GLN A 217 7.30 -10.08 12.34
CA GLN A 217 6.56 -10.95 13.27
C GLN A 217 7.47 -11.58 14.33
N ARG A 218 8.73 -11.84 14.00
CA ARG A 218 9.70 -12.43 14.94
C ARG A 218 10.17 -11.42 15.99
N ASP A 219 10.43 -10.19 15.60
CA ASP A 219 10.89 -9.12 16.50
C ASP A 219 10.25 -7.77 16.12
N PRO A 220 8.97 -7.55 16.47
CA PRO A 220 8.26 -6.35 16.04
C PRO A 220 8.83 -5.08 16.65
N ALA A 221 9.32 -5.13 17.89
CA ALA A 221 9.86 -3.95 18.58
C ALA A 221 11.15 -3.46 17.92
N ALA A 222 12.07 -4.36 17.53
CA ALA A 222 13.26 -3.97 16.79
C ALA A 222 12.93 -3.33 15.43
N HIS A 223 11.90 -3.83 14.74
CA HIS A 223 11.47 -3.25 13.47
C HIS A 223 10.78 -1.89 13.62
N VAL A 224 10.04 -1.67 14.72
CA VAL A 224 9.51 -0.34 15.05
C VAL A 224 10.65 0.65 15.31
N ARG A 225 11.67 0.27 16.09
CA ARG A 225 12.85 1.13 16.34
C ARG A 225 13.58 1.48 15.04
N ARG A 226 13.82 0.47 14.19
CA ARG A 226 14.47 0.67 12.88
C ARG A 226 13.65 1.57 11.94
N LEU A 227 12.33 1.46 11.98
CA LEU A 227 11.45 2.35 11.22
C LEU A 227 11.56 3.79 11.73
N ALA A 228 11.49 3.97 13.05
CA ALA A 228 11.57 5.26 13.72
C ALA A 228 12.89 5.98 13.38
N GLU A 229 14.02 5.27 13.44
CA GLU A 229 15.33 5.77 12.98
C GLU A 229 15.30 6.21 11.52
N PHE A 230 14.77 5.37 10.62
CA PHE A 230 14.76 5.63 9.18
C PHE A 230 13.94 6.86 8.78
N VAL A 231 12.81 7.10 9.47
CA VAL A 231 11.95 8.27 9.24
C VAL A 231 12.43 9.52 9.98
N GLY A 232 13.54 9.44 10.72
CA GLY A 232 14.14 10.59 11.41
C GLY A 232 13.50 10.92 12.76
N LEU A 233 12.80 9.95 13.37
CA LEU A 233 12.17 10.06 14.69
C LEU A 233 12.69 8.96 15.63
N PRO A 234 14.02 8.82 15.85
CA PRO A 234 14.54 7.78 16.72
C PRO A 234 14.05 8.00 18.16
N PHE A 235 13.75 6.91 18.86
CA PHE A 235 13.38 6.98 20.27
C PHE A 235 14.58 7.46 21.11
N GLY A 236 14.34 8.46 21.96
CA GLY A 236 15.32 9.05 22.85
C GLY A 236 15.51 8.32 24.17
N ALA A 237 16.45 8.81 24.99
CA ALA A 237 16.67 8.30 26.34
C ALA A 237 15.41 8.51 27.20
N GLY A 238 14.83 7.43 27.71
CA GLY A 238 13.58 7.43 28.49
C GLY A 238 12.34 6.98 27.70
N GLU A 239 12.47 6.68 26.41
CA GLU A 239 11.39 6.14 25.55
C GLU A 239 11.50 4.62 25.36
N ASP A 240 12.17 3.92 26.28
CA ASP A 240 12.49 2.49 26.16
C ASP A 240 11.23 1.61 25.94
N GLY A 241 10.08 2.03 26.47
CA GLY A 241 8.80 1.35 26.34
C GLY A 241 7.91 1.80 25.16
N THR A 242 8.29 2.87 24.44
CA THR A 242 7.46 3.43 23.35
C THR A 242 7.35 2.45 22.19
N ALA A 243 8.45 1.79 21.81
CA ALA A 243 8.43 0.76 20.77
C ALA A 243 7.46 -0.37 21.12
N ASP A 244 7.49 -0.87 22.36
CA ASP A 244 6.60 -1.93 22.82
C ASP A 244 5.14 -1.46 22.92
N ALA A 245 4.89 -0.20 23.28
CA ALA A 245 3.57 0.41 23.27
C ALA A 245 3.00 0.50 21.85
N THR A 246 3.79 0.97 20.89
CA THR A 246 3.43 0.99 19.47
C THR A 246 3.13 -0.41 18.95
N VAL A 247 3.94 -1.42 19.31
CA VAL A 247 3.67 -2.83 18.97
C VAL A 247 2.34 -3.29 19.55
N ARG A 248 2.05 -3.02 20.83
CA ARG A 248 0.76 -3.36 21.45
C ARG A 248 -0.42 -2.65 20.79
N LEU A 249 -0.25 -1.40 20.37
CA LEU A 249 -1.26 -0.63 19.66
C LEU A 249 -1.56 -1.23 18.28
N CYS A 250 -0.52 -1.65 17.56
CA CYS A 250 -0.61 -2.18 16.20
C CYS A 250 -0.72 -3.71 16.15
N ALA A 251 -0.88 -4.38 17.29
CA ALA A 251 -0.93 -5.84 17.34
C ALA A 251 -2.16 -6.35 16.57
N PHE A 252 -2.00 -7.45 15.84
CA PHE A 252 -3.05 -8.00 14.99
C PHE A 252 -4.34 -8.25 15.75
N ASP A 253 -4.28 -8.94 16.91
CA ASP A 253 -5.47 -9.28 17.69
C ASP A 253 -6.20 -8.03 18.17
N ARG A 254 -5.46 -7.05 18.69
CA ARG A 254 -6.02 -5.77 19.11
C ARG A 254 -6.69 -5.06 17.95
N MET A 255 -5.99 -4.89 16.82
CA MET A 255 -6.54 -4.22 15.66
C MET A 255 -7.76 -4.97 15.11
N ASN A 256 -7.73 -6.30 15.06
CA ASN A 256 -8.85 -7.12 14.60
C ASN A 256 -10.08 -7.03 15.52
N GLU A 257 -9.92 -6.57 16.76
CA GLU A 257 -11.01 -6.39 17.71
C GLU A 257 -11.69 -5.00 17.64
N LEU A 258 -11.01 -4.00 17.07
CA LEU A 258 -11.52 -2.63 16.98
C LEU A 258 -12.79 -2.54 16.10
N ARG A 259 -13.71 -1.65 16.48
CA ARG A 259 -14.90 -1.37 15.65
C ARG A 259 -14.49 -0.78 14.31
N ALA A 260 -13.50 0.10 14.28
CA ALA A 260 -13.04 0.76 13.06
C ALA A 260 -12.44 -0.20 12.00
N THR A 261 -12.07 -1.43 12.40
CA THR A 261 -11.52 -2.46 11.49
C THR A 261 -12.51 -3.59 11.20
N LYS A 262 -13.52 -3.79 12.05
CA LYS A 262 -14.62 -4.73 11.82
C LYS A 262 -15.77 -4.13 11.02
N ASP A 263 -16.14 -2.92 11.40
CA ASP A 263 -17.27 -2.17 10.87
C ASP A 263 -16.78 -1.17 9.82
N GLY A 264 -17.68 -0.75 8.92
CA GLY A 264 -17.38 0.22 7.88
C GLY A 264 -16.73 -0.36 6.63
N LYS A 265 -16.45 0.54 5.69
CA LYS A 265 -15.92 0.20 4.37
C LYS A 265 -14.85 1.20 3.96
N MET A 266 -13.81 0.70 3.32
CA MET A 266 -12.89 1.53 2.54
C MET A 266 -13.51 1.77 1.17
N GLU A 267 -13.83 3.03 0.87
CA GLU A 267 -14.18 3.43 -0.49
C GLU A 267 -12.94 3.41 -1.40
N SER A 268 -13.09 2.88 -2.61
CA SER A 268 -12.00 2.70 -3.56
C SER A 268 -12.53 2.80 -4.99
N VAL A 269 -11.66 3.14 -5.95
CA VAL A 269 -11.98 3.16 -7.39
C VAL A 269 -12.58 1.85 -7.94
N VAL A 270 -12.36 0.72 -7.26
CA VAL A 270 -12.91 -0.60 -7.65
C VAL A 270 -14.18 -1.01 -6.88
N GLY A 271 -14.71 -0.09 -6.08
CA GLY A 271 -15.89 -0.25 -5.21
C GLY A 271 -15.53 -0.36 -3.73
N ALA A 272 -16.55 -0.23 -2.87
CA ALA A 272 -16.41 -0.31 -1.42
C ALA A 272 -15.93 -1.70 -0.96
N VAL A 273 -14.91 -1.73 -0.12
CA VAL A 273 -14.34 -2.94 0.47
C VAL A 273 -14.62 -2.94 1.97
N ASP A 274 -15.27 -3.97 2.49
CA ASP A 274 -15.56 -4.07 3.92
C ASP A 274 -14.26 -4.13 4.72
N ASN A 275 -14.16 -3.37 5.82
CA ASN A 275 -12.94 -3.29 6.62
C ASN A 275 -12.50 -4.66 7.17
N SER A 276 -13.47 -5.53 7.48
CA SER A 276 -13.25 -6.91 7.91
C SER A 276 -12.55 -7.80 6.86
N PHE A 277 -12.44 -7.36 5.61
CA PHE A 277 -11.77 -8.14 4.57
C PHE A 277 -10.25 -8.14 4.75
N PHE A 278 -9.71 -7.07 5.32
CA PHE A 278 -8.28 -6.87 5.54
C PHE A 278 -7.70 -7.69 6.69
N PHE A 279 -8.56 -8.20 7.58
CA PHE A 279 -8.17 -9.01 8.72
C PHE A 279 -8.62 -10.47 8.51
N ARG A 280 -7.68 -11.41 8.61
CA ARG A 280 -7.97 -12.84 8.41
C ARG A 280 -7.28 -13.72 9.44
N ARG A 281 -5.95 -13.75 9.42
CA ARG A 281 -5.15 -14.57 10.35
C ARG A 281 -3.93 -13.87 10.93
N GLY A 282 -3.23 -13.05 10.14
CA GLY A 282 -2.04 -12.34 10.64
C GLY A 282 -0.87 -13.24 11.04
N VAL A 283 -0.82 -14.50 10.58
CA VAL A 283 0.24 -15.46 10.93
C VAL A 283 1.14 -15.78 9.74
N VAL A 284 2.37 -16.22 10.02
CA VAL A 284 3.34 -16.76 9.05
C VAL A 284 3.11 -18.26 8.86
N GLY A 285 3.23 -18.75 7.62
CA GLY A 285 3.18 -20.16 7.28
C GLY A 285 1.77 -20.72 7.09
N ASP A 286 0.76 -19.84 6.97
CA ASP A 286 -0.62 -20.28 6.77
C ASP A 286 -0.82 -20.99 5.42
N TRP A 287 0.08 -20.76 4.46
CA TRP A 287 0.07 -21.47 3.19
C TRP A 287 0.04 -23.00 3.33
N MET A 288 0.61 -23.55 4.40
CA MET A 288 0.60 -25.01 4.65
C MET A 288 -0.81 -25.57 4.84
N ASN A 289 -1.78 -24.74 5.24
CA ASN A 289 -3.17 -25.15 5.44
C ASN A 289 -4.00 -25.12 4.15
N HIS A 290 -3.46 -24.53 3.07
CA HIS A 290 -4.23 -24.19 1.88
C HIS A 290 -3.63 -24.72 0.58
N LEU A 291 -2.30 -24.89 0.53
CA LEU A 291 -1.62 -25.30 -0.69
C LEU A 291 -1.25 -26.77 -0.64
N SER A 292 -1.47 -27.47 -1.75
CA SER A 292 -0.87 -28.79 -1.95
C SER A 292 0.66 -28.65 -2.06
N PRO A 293 1.42 -29.72 -1.74
CA PRO A 293 2.88 -29.73 -1.92
C PRO A 293 3.31 -29.32 -3.33
N GLU A 294 2.56 -29.72 -4.36
CA GLU A 294 2.86 -29.43 -5.76
C GLU A 294 2.72 -27.92 -6.07
N ILE A 295 1.65 -27.28 -5.57
CA ILE A 295 1.44 -25.84 -5.75
C ILE A 295 2.52 -25.05 -5.01
N ALA A 296 2.82 -25.42 -3.76
CA ALA A 296 3.87 -24.78 -2.97
C ALA A 296 5.23 -24.88 -3.66
N GLN A 297 5.60 -26.08 -4.14
CA GLN A 297 6.84 -26.30 -4.88
C GLN A 297 6.92 -25.50 -6.18
N ARG A 298 5.78 -25.33 -6.89
CA ARG A 298 5.73 -24.49 -8.09
C ARG A 298 6.04 -23.03 -7.77
N ILE A 299 5.41 -22.47 -6.74
CA ILE A 299 5.67 -21.09 -6.29
C ILE A 299 7.14 -20.94 -5.87
N ASP A 300 7.68 -21.91 -5.13
CA ASP A 300 9.09 -21.90 -4.72
C ASP A 300 10.06 -21.99 -5.91
N ALA A 301 9.73 -22.79 -6.93
CA ALA A 301 10.54 -22.90 -8.15
C ALA A 301 10.60 -21.58 -8.93
N VAL A 302 9.45 -20.91 -9.10
CA VAL A 302 9.42 -19.57 -9.71
C VAL A 302 10.21 -18.57 -8.86
N THR A 303 10.05 -18.63 -7.54
CA THR A 303 10.76 -17.74 -6.59
C THR A 303 12.28 -17.90 -6.69
N ARG A 304 12.78 -19.13 -6.64
CA ARG A 304 14.22 -19.40 -6.77
C ARG A 304 14.75 -18.91 -8.11
N SER A 305 14.04 -19.18 -9.21
CA SER A 305 14.43 -18.75 -10.54
C SER A 305 14.47 -17.22 -10.66
N LYS A 306 13.44 -16.52 -10.17
CA LYS A 306 13.33 -15.06 -10.26
C LYS A 306 14.31 -14.32 -9.36
N PHE A 307 14.56 -14.82 -8.16
CA PHE A 307 15.47 -14.18 -7.20
C PHE A 307 16.92 -14.61 -7.35
N GLN A 308 17.22 -15.55 -8.25
CA GLN A 308 18.58 -15.99 -8.52
C GLN A 308 19.50 -14.80 -8.86
N GLY A 309 20.63 -14.71 -8.16
CA GLY A 309 21.63 -13.66 -8.38
C GLY A 309 21.24 -12.27 -7.84
N SER A 310 20.06 -12.10 -7.25
CA SER A 310 19.61 -10.81 -6.72
C SER A 310 20.18 -10.47 -5.33
N GLY A 311 20.72 -11.45 -4.61
CA GLY A 311 21.08 -11.31 -3.19
C GLY A 311 19.89 -11.38 -2.23
N LEU A 312 18.65 -11.37 -2.75
CA LEU A 312 17.46 -11.67 -1.97
C LEU A 312 17.35 -13.19 -1.78
N ILE A 313 17.86 -13.70 -0.65
CA ILE A 313 17.72 -15.12 -0.28
C ILE A 313 16.23 -15.44 -0.14
N SER A 314 15.84 -16.66 -0.54
CA SER A 314 14.46 -17.15 -0.52
C SER A 314 13.77 -16.78 0.79
N ILE A 315 12.67 -16.04 0.62
CA ILE A 315 11.71 -15.67 1.67
C ILE A 315 11.06 -16.95 2.22
#